data_AF-A0A9X3IWQ4-F1
#
_entry.id   AF-A0A9X3IWQ4-F1
#
_cell.length_a   1.000
_cell.length_b   1.000
_cell.length_c   1.000
_cell.angle_alpha   90.00
_cell.angle_beta   90.00
_cell.angle_gamma   90.00
#
_symmetry.space_group_name_H-M   'P 1'
#
loop_
_entity.id
_entity.type
_entity.pdbx_description
1 polymer ?
#
loop_
_entity_poly.entity_id
_entity_poly.type
_entity_poly.pdbx_seq_one_letter_code
_entity_poly.pdbx_strand_id
1 'polypeptide(L)' 'MASPLVVHYDQAILELDGCDPPDQGCGDCHDCANPTPACTPGGTCGPCVVDDDCCPPLVCDAGICKAIIPQ' A
#
# COMPACT_ATOMS: atom_id res chain seq x y z
N MET A 1 28.68 -23.02 -9.62
CA MET A 1 28.98 -21.90 -8.69
C MET A 1 27.67 -21.18 -8.45
N ALA A 2 27.27 -20.98 -7.19
CA ALA A 2 26.05 -20.23 -6.87
C ALA A 2 26.39 -18.74 -6.73
N SER A 3 25.62 -17.87 -7.38
CA SER A 3 25.73 -16.42 -7.20
C SER A 3 25.04 -16.01 -5.89
N PRO A 4 25.55 -14.98 -5.18
CA PRO A 4 24.90 -14.48 -3.98
C PRO A 4 23.55 -13.84 -4.30
N LEU A 5 22.53 -14.13 -3.48
CA LEU A 5 21.26 -13.42 -3.49
C LEU A 5 21.48 -12.01 -2.92
N VAL A 6 21.11 -10.98 -3.69
CA VAL A 6 21.09 -9.60 -3.24
C VAL A 6 19.64 -9.13 -3.20
N VAL A 7 19.17 -8.71 -2.03
CA VAL A 7 17.83 -8.17 -1.85
C VAL A 7 17.91 -6.65 -1.88
N HIS A 8 17.11 -6.01 -2.74
CA HIS A 8 16.99 -4.57 -2.84
C HIS A 8 15.66 -4.14 -2.21
N TYR A 9 15.73 -3.22 -1.25
CA TYR A 9 14.56 -2.56 -0.69
C TYR A 9 14.45 -1.16 -1.27
N ASP A 10 13.24 -0.65 -1.38
CA ASP A 10 13.02 0.77 -1.62
C ASP A 10 13.42 1.55 -0.35
N GLN A 11 14.20 2.61 -0.52
CA GLN A 11 14.68 3.44 0.59
C GLN A 11 13.51 4.03 1.39
N ALA A 12 12.39 4.37 0.73
CA ALA A 12 11.21 4.91 1.39
C ALA A 12 10.61 3.93 2.41
N ILE A 13 10.74 2.62 2.19
CA ILE A 13 10.27 1.60 3.15
C ILE A 13 11.10 1.59 4.43
N LEU A 14 12.39 1.94 4.34
CA LEU A 14 13.29 2.00 5.50
C LEU A 14 13.13 3.30 6.30
N GLU A 15 12.57 4.34 5.66
CA GLU A 15 12.39 5.67 6.25
C GLU A 15 10.99 5.88 6.85
N LEU A 16 10.06 4.95 6.62
CA LEU A 16 8.76 4.94 7.30
C LEU A 16 8.94 4.70 8.80
N ASP A 17 8.42 5.61 9.63
CA ASP A 17 8.42 5.49 11.10
C ASP A 17 7.63 4.25 11.58
N GLY A 18 6.76 3.70 10.73
CA GLY A 18 6.01 2.48 11.00
C GLY A 18 4.93 2.24 9.95
N CYS A 19 4.07 1.25 10.22
CA CYS A 19 2.79 1.15 9.53
C CYS A 19 1.87 2.26 10.01
N ASP A 20 1.09 2.84 9.11
CA ASP A 20 0.08 3.82 9.52
C ASP A 20 -0.99 3.13 10.39
N PRO A 21 -1.44 3.79 11.47
CA PRO A 21 -2.51 3.26 12.29
C PRO A 21 -3.81 3.19 11.48
N PRO A 22 -4.62 2.14 11.68
CA PRO A 22 -5.94 2.11 11.09
C PRO A 22 -6.78 3.30 11.58
N ASP A 23 -7.72 3.73 10.75
CA ASP A 23 -8.65 4.83 11.04
C ASP A 23 -8.00 6.23 11.14
N GLN A 24 -6.75 6.39 10.68
CA GLN A 24 -6.15 7.72 10.49
C GLN A 24 -6.96 8.52 9.46
N GLY A 25 -7.15 9.82 9.71
CA GLY A 25 -7.81 10.69 8.73
C GLY A 25 -6.99 10.86 7.46
N CYS A 26 -7.65 10.82 6.30
CA CYS A 26 -7.03 10.95 4.98
C CYS A 26 -7.87 11.86 4.07
N GLY A 27 -7.20 12.51 3.12
CA GLY A 27 -7.82 13.23 2.01
C GLY A 27 -7.83 12.39 0.74
N ASP A 28 -6.75 11.67 0.47
CA ASP A 28 -6.66 10.72 -0.64
C ASP A 28 -5.79 9.51 -0.31
N CYS A 29 -5.64 8.60 -1.27
CA CYS A 29 -4.94 7.33 -1.09
C CYS A 29 -3.42 7.48 -0.81
N HIS A 30 -2.81 8.64 -1.08
CA HIS A 30 -1.39 8.89 -0.76
C HIS A 30 -1.16 9.18 0.72
N ASP A 31 -2.22 9.52 1.45
CA ASP A 31 -2.16 9.75 2.90
C ASP A 31 -2.18 8.44 3.71
N CYS A 32 -2.32 7.30 3.02
CA CYS A 32 -2.54 6.01 3.63
C CYS A 32 -1.47 5.00 3.18
N ALA A 33 -0.67 4.48 4.11
CA ALA A 33 0.27 3.41 3.86
C ALA A 33 -0.19 2.06 4.44
N ASN A 34 0.55 1.00 4.09
CA ASN A 34 0.31 -0.35 4.59
C ASN A 34 0.17 -0.37 6.13
N PRO A 35 -0.80 -1.14 6.68
CA PRO A 35 -1.68 -2.12 6.01
C PRO A 35 -3.03 -1.56 5.54
N THR A 36 -3.26 -0.25 5.63
CA THR A 36 -4.55 0.38 5.31
C THR A 36 -4.42 1.29 4.09
N PRO A 37 -4.31 0.75 2.86
CA PRO A 37 -3.88 1.50 1.69
C PRO A 37 -4.98 2.34 1.01
N ALA A 38 -6.21 2.34 1.53
CA ALA A 38 -7.35 3.01 0.93
C ALA A 38 -7.85 4.14 1.82
N CYS A 39 -8.07 5.31 1.24
CA CYS A 39 -8.83 6.37 1.89
C CYS A 39 -10.33 6.11 1.67
N THR A 40 -11.00 5.64 2.71
CA THR A 40 -12.42 5.28 2.62
C THR A 40 -13.28 6.53 2.34
N PRO A 41 -14.54 6.36 1.86
CA PRO A 41 -15.49 7.48 1.75
C PRO A 41 -15.76 8.22 3.07
N GLY A 42 -15.41 7.61 4.21
CA GLY A 42 -15.47 8.22 5.53
C GLY A 42 -14.29 9.15 5.86
N GLY A 43 -13.32 9.28 4.94
CA GLY A 43 -12.11 10.08 5.15
C GLY A 43 -11.13 9.44 6.13
N THR A 44 -11.11 8.10 6.21
CA THR A 44 -10.18 7.36 7.06
C THR A 44 -9.47 6.24 6.31
N CYS A 45 -8.21 5.97 6.67
CA CYS A 45 -7.41 4.89 6.11
C CYS A 45 -7.96 3.52 6.56
N GLY A 46 -8.19 2.65 5.58
CA GLY A 46 -8.69 1.29 5.78
C GLY A 46 -8.21 0.30 4.71
N PRO A 47 -8.64 -0.96 4.78
CA PRO A 47 -8.41 -1.94 3.71
C PRO A 47 -9.19 -1.55 2.45
N CYS A 48 -8.65 -1.90 1.27
CA CYS A 48 -9.36 -1.72 0.00
C CYS A 48 -10.51 -2.75 -0.14
N VAL A 49 -11.55 -2.38 -0.89
CA VAL A 49 -12.68 -3.25 -1.22
C VAL A 49 -12.82 -3.41 -2.75
N VAL A 50 -12.51 -2.36 -3.50
CA VAL A 50 -12.51 -2.34 -4.97
C VAL A 50 -11.22 -1.73 -5.50
N ASP A 51 -10.92 -1.94 -6.78
CA ASP A 51 -9.69 -1.43 -7.41
C ASP A 51 -9.59 0.10 -7.37
N ASP A 52 -10.72 0.80 -7.48
CA ASP A 52 -10.78 2.26 -7.42
C ASP A 52 -10.44 2.83 -6.02
N ASP A 53 -10.41 2.00 -4.98
CA ASP A 53 -9.97 2.43 -3.64
C ASP A 53 -8.44 2.58 -3.57
N CYS A 54 -7.72 1.93 -4.49
CA CYS A 54 -6.27 1.93 -4.53
C CYS A 54 -5.74 3.08 -5.39
N CYS A 55 -4.60 3.63 -4.99
CA CYS A 55 -3.88 4.55 -5.87
C CYS A 55 -3.53 3.86 -7.20
N PRO A 56 -3.87 4.45 -8.37
CA PRO A 56 -3.44 3.91 -9.65
C PRO A 56 -1.90 3.77 -9.71
N PRO A 57 -1.35 2.68 -10.27
CA PRO A 57 -2.01 1.62 -11.03
C PRO A 57 -2.30 0.34 -10.20
N LEU A 58 -2.42 0.46 -8.88
CA LEU A 58 -2.60 -0.70 -8.01
C LEU A 58 -4.05 -1.23 -8.07
N VAL A 59 -4.20 -2.53 -7.80
CA VAL A 59 -5.47 -3.27 -7.80
C VAL A 59 -5.72 -3.86 -6.42
N CYS A 60 -6.99 -3.96 -6.02
CA CYS A 60 -7.33 -4.50 -4.72
C CYS A 60 -7.35 -6.03 -4.74
N ASP A 61 -6.49 -6.64 -3.93
CA ASP A 61 -6.43 -8.09 -3.77
C ASP A 61 -6.44 -8.44 -2.28
N ALA A 62 -7.54 -9.05 -1.84
CA ALA A 62 -7.77 -9.48 -0.46
C ALA A 62 -7.53 -8.37 0.60
N GLY A 63 -7.98 -7.15 0.31
CA GLY A 63 -7.85 -6.00 1.20
C GLY A 63 -6.51 -5.25 1.11
N ILE A 64 -5.65 -5.64 0.17
CA ILE A 64 -4.32 -5.04 -0.04
C ILE A 64 -4.23 -4.49 -1.47
N CYS A 65 -3.71 -3.27 -1.63
CA CYS A 65 -3.41 -2.69 -2.93
C CYS A 65 -2.08 -3.26 -3.47
N LYS A 66 -2.13 -3.98 -4.59
CA LYS A 66 -0.97 -4.63 -5.21
C LYS A 66 -0.77 -4.15 -6.64
N ALA A 67 0.48 -4.03 -7.06
CA ALA A 67 0.78 -3.79 -8.47
C ALA A 67 0.39 -5.01 -9.29
N ILE A 68 -0.31 -4.79 -10.41
CA ILE A 68 -0.50 -5.84 -11.40
C ILE A 68 0.85 -6.06 -12.08
N ILE A 69 1.57 -7.11 -11.70
CA ILE A 69 2.74 -7.55 -12.47
C ILE A 69 2.19 -8.49 -13.55
N PRO A 70 2.12 -8.07 -14.83
CA PRO A 70 1.80 -9.01 -15.90
C PRO A 70 2.82 -10.14 -15.86
N GLN A 71 2.31 -11.38 -15.78
CA GLN A 71 3.11 -12.61 -15.80
C GLN A 71 3.78 -12.80 -17.17
#